data_AF-A0A2H0KN84-F1
#
_entry.id   AF-A0A2H0KN84-F1
#
_cell.length_a   1.000
_cell.length_b   1.000
_cell.length_c   1.000
_cell.angle_alpha   90.00
_cell.angle_beta   90.00
_cell.angle_gamma   90.00
#
_symmetry.space_group_name_H-M   'P 1'
#
loop_
_entity.id
_entity.type
_entity.pdbx_description
1 polymer ?
#
loop_
_entity_poly.entity_id
_entity_poly.type
_entity_poly.pdbx_seq_one_letter_code
_entity_poly.pdbx_strand_id
1 'polypeptide(L)' 'MVVITKKKGETKDALFRKFSRMFINEDIVTTFKKKQFYKKPSIVRKEEEKERRKNRYARKTKMYRRYD' A
#
# COMPACT_ATOMS: atom_id res chain seq x y z
N MET A 1 5.92 9.71 -6.99
CA MET A 1 6.74 10.80 -6.42
C MET A 1 5.76 11.75 -5.78
N VAL A 2 5.79 11.88 -4.46
CA VAL A 2 4.79 12.66 -3.72
C VAL A 2 5.28 14.09 -3.57
N VAL A 3 4.55 15.04 -4.15
CA VAL A 3 4.78 16.48 -3.98
C VAL A 3 3.60 17.08 -3.23
N ILE A 4 3.88 17.80 -2.14
CA ILE A 4 2.84 18.46 -1.35
C ILE A 4 3.17 19.93 -1.19
N THR A 5 2.26 20.76 -1.68
CA THR A 5 2.30 22.20 -1.54
C THR A 5 1.44 22.61 -0.34
N LYS A 6 1.99 23.46 0.52
CA LYS A 6 1.27 24.02 1.67
C LYS A 6 0.27 25.10 1.22
N LYS A 7 -0.97 25.02 1.69
CA LYS A 7 -1.96 26.09 1.51
C LYS A 7 -1.93 27.09 2.67
N LYS A 8 -2.35 28.33 2.42
CA LYS A 8 -2.48 29.37 3.46
C LYS A 8 -3.51 28.91 4.50
N GLY A 9 -3.11 28.84 5.77
CA GLY A 9 -3.94 28.36 6.88
C GLY A 9 -3.78 26.87 7.24
N GLU A 10 -3.03 26.08 6.47
CA GLU A 10 -2.72 24.69 6.87
C GLU A 10 -1.63 24.64 7.95
N THR A 11 -1.88 23.85 8.99
CA THR A 11 -0.88 23.52 10.02
C THR A 11 0.15 22.53 9.48
N LYS A 12 1.34 22.50 10.08
CA LYS A 12 2.40 21.55 9.70
C LYS A 12 1.93 20.09 9.87
N ASP A 13 1.19 19.79 10.92
CA ASP A 13 0.69 18.43 11.19
C ASP A 13 -0.31 17.95 10.14
N ALA A 14 -1.18 18.84 9.65
CA ALA A 14 -2.09 18.52 8.55
C ALA A 14 -1.32 18.15 7.28
N LEU A 15 -0.20 18.84 7.02
CA LEU A 15 0.70 18.55 5.91
C LEU A 15 1.35 17.18 6.05
N PHE A 16 1.88 16.84 7.22
CA PHE A 16 2.47 15.52 7.49
C PHE A 16 1.46 14.39 7.35
N ARG A 17 0.22 14.58 7.84
CA ARG A 17 -0.86 13.59 7.66
C ARG A 17 -1.21 13.39 6.20
N LYS A 18 -1.21 14.47 5.41
CA LYS A 18 -1.44 14.40 3.96
C LYS A 18 -0.30 13.66 3.25
N PHE A 19 0.94 13.93 3.65
CA PHE A 19 2.12 13.20 3.19
C PHE A 19 2.03 11.72 3.47
N SER A 20 1.84 11.33 4.74
CA SER A 20 1.75 9.93 5.11
C SER A 20 0.66 9.20 4.34
N ARG A 21 -0.51 9.82 4.16
CA ARG A 21 -1.59 9.24 3.34
C ARG A 21 -1.19 9.07 1.88
N MET A 22 -0.66 10.11 1.23
CA MET A 22 -0.25 10.03 -0.17
C MET A 22 0.90 9.03 -0.39
N PHE A 23 1.85 8.99 0.55
CA PHE A 23 3.00 8.09 0.52
C PHE A 23 2.61 6.62 0.68
N ILE A 24 1.64 6.33 1.55
CA ILE A 24 1.05 5.00 1.70
C ILE A 24 0.22 4.64 0.45
N ASN A 25 -0.59 5.57 -0.05
CA ASN A 25 -1.46 5.33 -1.22
C ASN A 25 -0.67 5.06 -2.50
N GLU A 26 0.47 5.73 -2.72
CA GLU A 26 1.36 5.45 -3.87
C GLU A 26 2.16 4.14 -3.71
N ASP A 27 2.02 3.42 -2.59
CA ASP A 27 2.70 2.16 -2.29
C ASP A 27 4.24 2.23 -2.49
N ILE A 28 4.83 3.41 -2.25
CA ILE A 28 6.25 3.70 -2.51
C ILE A 28 7.15 2.77 -1.69
N VAL A 29 6.79 2.53 -0.43
CA VAL A 29 7.59 1.67 0.46
C VAL A 29 7.65 0.23 -0.06
N THR A 30 6.50 -0.32 -0.47
CA THR A 30 6.41 -1.71 -0.94
C THR A 30 7.12 -1.88 -2.26
N THR A 31 6.97 -0.93 -3.18
CA THR A 31 7.67 -0.95 -4.47
C THR A 31 9.19 -0.86 -4.30
N PHE A 32 9.67 -0.02 -3.39
CA PHE A 32 11.09 0.08 -3.07
C PHE A 32 11.63 -1.23 -2.49
N LYS A 33 10.94 -1.80 -1.48
CA LYS A 33 11.34 -3.10 -0.89
C LYS A 33 11.34 -4.24 -1.90
N LYS A 34 10.40 -4.26 -2.85
CA LYS A 34 10.36 -5.26 -3.92
C LYS A 34 11.56 -5.14 -4.88
N LYS A 35 12.04 -3.92 -5.12
CA LYS A 35 13.17 -3.64 -6.02
C LYS A 35 14.53 -3.59 -5.35
N GLN A 36 14.58 -3.57 -4.01
CA GLN A 36 15.81 -3.47 -3.23
C GLN A 36 16.79 -4.62 -3.53
N PHE A 37 16.27 -5.81 -3.84
CA PHE A 37 17.07 -6.98 -4.18
C PHE A 37 16.52 -7.64 -5.44
N TYR A 38 17.42 -8.17 -6.27
CA TYR A 38 17.02 -8.99 -7.41
C TYR A 38 16.33 -10.26 -6.90
N LYS A 39 15.15 -10.55 -7.46
CA LYS A 39 14.46 -11.81 -7.28
C LYS A 39 14.29 -12.47 -8.64
N LYS A 40 14.55 -13.77 -8.71
CA LYS A 40 14.26 -14.56 -9.92
C LYS A 40 12.77 -14.43 -10.27
N PRO A 41 12.40 -14.31 -11.56
CA PRO A 41 11.02 -14.11 -11.97
C PRO A 41 10.06 -15.21 -11.50
N SER A 42 10.53 -16.45 -11.34
CA SER A 42 9.75 -17.55 -10.78
C SER A 42 9.32 -17.30 -9.32
N ILE A 43 10.21 -16.74 -8.51
CA ILE A 43 9.93 -16.41 -7.10
C ILE A 43 8.91 -15.27 -7.02
N VAL A 44 9.06 -14.25 -7.87
CA VAL A 44 8.12 -13.12 -7.96
C VAL A 44 6.71 -13.61 -8.28
N ARG A 45 6.55 -14.46 -9.31
CA ARG A 45 5.25 -15.05 -9.69
C ARG A 45 4.61 -15.85 -8.54
N LYS A 46 5.42 -16.63 -7.81
CA LYS A 46 4.96 -17.40 -6.66
C LYS A 46 4.46 -16.51 -5.51
N GLU A 47 5.19 -15.44 -5.21
CA GLU A 47 4.79 -14.45 -4.19
C GLU A 47 3.50 -13.72 -4.58
N GLU A 48 3.37 -13.30 -5.85
CA GLU A 48 2.17 -12.64 -6.37
C GLU A 48 0.93 -13.55 -6.33
N GLU A 49 1.09 -14.83 -6.65
CA GLU A 49 -0.01 -15.79 -6.53
C GLU A 49 -0.44 -16.00 -5.07
N LYS A 50 0.52 -16.08 -4.15
CA LYS A 50 0.24 -16.19 -2.71
C LYS A 50 -0.52 -14.96 -2.19
N GLU A 51 -0.10 -13.76 -2.58
CA GLU A 51 -0.79 -12.51 -2.24
C GLU A 51 -2.22 -12.45 -2.84
N ARG A 52 -2.40 -12.86 -4.10
CA ARG A 52 -3.74 -12.94 -4.72
C ARG A 52 -4.68 -13.88 -3.97
N ARG A 53 -4.19 -15.06 -3.57
CA ARG A 53 -4.96 -16.02 -2.78
C ARG A 53 -5.34 -15.42 -1.43
N LYS A 54 -4.38 -14.85 -0.69
CA LYS A 54 -4.61 -14.19 0.60
C LYS A 54 -5.68 -13.09 0.51
N ASN A 55 -5.61 -12.24 -0.51
CA ASN A 55 -6.58 -11.16 -0.73
C ASN A 55 -7.99 -11.69 -1.05
N ARG A 56 -8.10 -12.81 -1.77
CA ARG A 56 -9.38 -13.48 -2.01
C ARG A 56 -9.99 -13.99 -0.70
N TYR A 57 -9.20 -14.64 0.15
CA TYR A 57 -9.68 -15.12 1.46
C TYR A 57 -10.10 -13.96 2.37
N ALA A 58 -9.30 -12.91 2.46
CA ALA A 58 -9.62 -11.74 3.29
C ALA A 58 -10.93 -11.05 2.86
N ARG A 59 -11.21 -10.96 1.56
CA ARG A 59 -12.48 -10.43 1.03
C ARG A 59 -13.65 -11.32 1.43
N LYS A 60 -13.49 -12.64 1.31
CA LYS A 60 -14.51 -13.63 1.71
C LYS A 60 -14.83 -13.49 3.20
N THR A 61 -13.84 -13.48 4.08
CA THR A 61 -14.05 -13.35 5.54
C THR A 61 -14.71 -12.03 5.92
N LYS A 62 -14.36 -10.91 5.27
CA LYS A 62 -15.02 -9.62 5.49
C LYS A 62 -16.49 -9.59 5.06
N MET A 63 -16.86 -10.40 4.06
CA MET A 63 -18.26 -10.51 3.63
C MET A 63 -19.10 -11.16 4.72
N TYR A 64 -18.70 -12.33 5.23
CA TYR A 64 -19.47 -13.05 6.26
C TYR A 64 -19.63 -12.22 7.53
N ARG A 65 -18.57 -11.55 7.99
CA ARG A 65 -18.59 -10.69 9.18
C ARG A 65 -19.45 -9.42 9.06
N ARG A 66 -20.03 -9.12 7.88
CA ARG A 66 -20.98 -8.00 7.70
C ARG A 66 -22.43 -8.44 7.94
N TYR A 67 -22.69 -9.74 7.87
CA TYR A 67 -24.03 -10.32 8.04
C TYR A 67 -24.23 -10.95 9.44
N ASP A 68 -23.21 -10.90 10.31
CA ASP A 68 -23.26 -11.16 11.75
C ASP A 68 -23.37 -9.82 12.51
#